data_AF-A0A2I0WJJ6-F1
#
_entry.id   AF-A0A2I0WJJ6-F1
#
_cell.length_a   1.000
_cell.length_b   1.000
_cell.length_c   1.000
_cell.angle_alpha   90.00
_cell.angle_beta   90.00
_cell.angle_gamma   90.00
#
_symmetry.space_group_name_H-M   'P 1'
#
loop_
_entity.id
_entity.type
_entity.pdbx_description
1 polymer ?
#
loop_
_entity_poly.entity_id
_entity_poly.type
_entity_poly.pdbx_seq_one_letter_code
_entity_poly.pdbx_strand_id
1 'polypeptide(L)' 'MQDFVVRNDMPCGSTIGPILASGVGIRTVDVGAPQLSMHSIREMCAVDDAKHSYEHFKAFLNEFTLLDSRIKVDF' A
#
# COMPACT_ATOMS: atom_id res chain seq x y z
N MET A 1 -2.56 5.20 -10.17
CA MET A 1 -2.40 5.39 -8.71
C MET A 1 -3.54 6.25 -8.21
N GLN A 2 -4.14 5.88 -7.08
CA GLN A 2 -5.19 6.63 -6.42
C GLN A 2 -4.81 6.74 -4.95
N ASP A 3 -5.12 7.88 -4.32
CA ASP A 3 -4.89 8.10 -2.90
C ASP A 3 -6.16 7.80 -2.11
N PHE A 4 -6.02 7.12 -0.97
CA PHE A 4 -7.12 6.80 -0.08
C PHE A 4 -6.82 7.30 1.33
N VAL A 5 -7.75 8.10 1.87
CA VAL A 5 -7.74 8.56 3.25
C VAL A 5 -9.17 8.51 3.78
N VAL A 6 -9.33 8.09 5.04
CA VAL A 6 -10.63 8.14 5.70
C VAL A 6 -10.98 9.56 6.13
N ARG A 7 -12.27 9.82 6.35
CA ARG A 7 -12.68 11.11 6.92
C ARG A 7 -12.14 11.27 8.34
N ASN A 8 -11.78 12.50 8.69
CA ASN A 8 -11.22 12.85 10.01
C ASN A 8 -12.15 12.51 11.19
N ASP A 9 -13.46 12.42 10.96
CA ASP A 9 -14.46 12.11 11.97
C ASP A 9 -14.82 10.61 12.05
N MET A 10 -14.10 9.75 11.32
CA MET A 10 -14.34 8.30 11.30
C MET A 10 -13.05 7.51 11.55
N PRO A 11 -13.06 6.51 12.46
CA PRO A 11 -11.91 5.63 12.64
C PRO A 11 -11.77 4.63 11.48
N CYS A 12 -10.55 4.14 11.27
CA CYS A 12 -10.23 3.06 10.33
C CYS A 12 -9.60 1.87 11.06
N GLY A 13 -9.71 0.68 10.47
CA GLY A 13 -8.90 -0.47 10.89
C GLY A 13 -7.41 -0.21 10.65
N SER A 14 -6.56 -0.73 11.54
CA SER A 14 -5.10 -0.68 11.34
C SER A 14 -4.62 -1.81 10.43
N THR A 15 -3.47 -1.63 9.81
CA THR A 15 -2.74 -2.64 9.02
C THR A 15 -1.51 -3.14 9.79
N ILE A 16 -0.77 -4.06 9.18
CA ILE A 16 0.54 -4.52 9.68
C ILE A 16 1.66 -3.51 9.40
N GLY A 17 1.47 -2.54 8.50
CA GLY A 17 2.51 -1.59 8.07
C GLY A 17 3.15 -0.83 9.24
N PRO A 18 2.37 -0.17 10.11
CA PRO A 18 2.89 0.50 11.31
C PRO A 18 3.58 -0.45 12.29
N ILE A 19 3.10 -1.70 12.41
CA ILE A 19 3.68 -2.73 13.29
C ILE A 19 5.07 -3.12 12.78
N LEU A 20 5.21 -3.35 11.47
CA LEU A 20 6.49 -3.68 10.85
C LEU A 20 7.46 -2.50 10.91
N ALA A 21 7.01 -1.29 10.55
CA ALA A 21 7.84 -0.10 10.58
C ALA A 21 8.44 0.16 11.97
N SER A 22 7.62 0.04 13.04
CA SER A 22 8.08 0.19 14.42
C SER A 22 8.93 -0.98 14.91
N GLY A 23 8.64 -2.20 14.46
CA GLY A 23 9.35 -3.40 14.89
C GLY A 23 10.76 -3.56 14.29
N VAL A 24 10.95 -3.17 13.03
CA VAL A 24 12.23 -3.34 12.32
C VAL A 24 12.92 -2.03 11.90
N GLY A 25 12.26 -0.88 12.06
CA GLY A 25 12.84 0.43 11.71
C GLY A 25 12.94 0.68 10.19
N ILE A 26 12.14 -0.01 9.38
CA ILE A 26 12.16 0.11 7.91
C ILE A 26 11.02 1.02 7.44
N ARG A 27 11.33 1.95 6.52
CA ARG A 27 10.33 2.80 5.85
C ARG A 27 9.32 1.92 5.12
N THR A 28 8.05 2.07 5.48
CA THR A 28 6.95 1.24 4.99
C THR A 28 5.88 2.10 4.34
N VAL A 29 5.28 1.59 3.27
CA VAL A 29 4.11 2.18 2.62
C VAL A 29 3.03 1.12 2.50
N ASP A 30 1.80 1.46 2.89
CA ASP A 30 0.64 0.58 2.71
C ASP A 30 -0.03 0.89 1.37
N VAL A 31 -0.24 -0.15 0.57
CA VAL A 31 -0.93 -0.08 -0.73
C VAL A 31 -1.88 -1.27 -0.88
N GLY A 32 -2.93 -1.11 -1.67
CA GLY A 32 -3.88 -2.18 -1.94
C GLY A 32 -4.81 -1.87 -3.10
N ALA A 33 -5.39 -2.92 -3.69
CA ALA A 33 -6.44 -2.79 -4.68
C ALA A 33 -7.78 -2.42 -3.99
N PRO A 34 -8.57 -1.50 -4.55
CA PRO A 34 -9.86 -1.16 -3.98
C PRO A 34 -10.83 -2.35 -4.08
N GLN A 35 -11.61 -2.54 -3.02
CA GLN A 35 -12.67 -3.54 -2.98
C GLN A 35 -13.89 -3.01 -2.22
N LEU A 36 -15.04 -3.64 -2.46
CA LEU A 36 -16.29 -3.36 -1.78
C LEU A 36 -16.70 -4.53 -0.87
N SER A 37 -17.39 -4.18 0.21
CA SER A 37 -17.92 -5.12 1.20
C SER A 37 -16.85 -5.93 1.94
N MET A 38 -15.70 -5.32 2.24
CA MET A 38 -14.63 -5.96 3.01
C MET A 38 -15.18 -6.57 4.31
N HIS A 39 -14.77 -7.81 4.62
CA HIS A 39 -15.28 -8.67 5.71
C HIS A 39 -16.67 -9.30 5.49
N SER A 40 -17.28 -9.15 4.32
CA SER A 40 -18.49 -9.91 3.94
C SER A 40 -18.16 -11.38 3.61
N ILE A 41 -19.16 -12.26 3.67
CA ILE A 41 -19.05 -13.63 3.10
C ILE A 41 -18.77 -13.61 1.58
N ARG A 42 -19.11 -12.50 0.92
CA ARG A 42 -18.84 -12.26 -0.50
C ARG A 42 -18.39 -10.82 -0.71
N GLU A 43 -17.13 -10.66 -1.07
CA GLU A 43 -16.48 -9.40 -1.43
C GLU A 43 -16.51 -9.18 -2.96
N MET A 44 -16.20 -7.96 -3.42
CA MET A 44 -16.16 -7.60 -4.84
C MET A 44 -15.02 -6.63 -5.15
N CYS A 45 -14.28 -6.89 -6.22
CA CYS A 45 -13.18 -6.04 -6.71
C CYS A 45 -13.19 -5.98 -8.25
N ALA A 46 -12.44 -5.03 -8.83
CA ALA A 46 -12.29 -4.96 -10.28
C ALA A 46 -11.19 -5.92 -10.78
N VAL A 47 -11.40 -6.49 -11.96
CA VAL A 47 -10.43 -7.41 -12.59
C VAL A 47 -9.13 -6.69 -12.95
N ASP A 48 -9.22 -5.44 -13.41
CA ASP A 48 -8.06 -4.65 -13.82
C ASP A 48 -7.12 -4.31 -12.65
N ASP A 49 -7.66 -4.17 -11.43
CA ASP A 49 -6.86 -3.85 -10.24
C ASP A 49 -5.87 -4.97 -9.88
N ALA A 50 -6.18 -6.22 -10.24
CA ALA A 50 -5.25 -7.34 -10.07
C ALA A 50 -4.03 -7.19 -10.99
N LYS A 51 -4.25 -6.79 -12.25
CA LYS A 51 -3.17 -6.52 -13.21
C LYS A 51 -2.34 -5.32 -12.77
N HIS A 52 -2.99 -4.23 -12.37
CA HIS A 52 -2.28 -3.05 -11.88
C HIS A 52 -1.44 -3.38 -10.64
N SER A 53 -1.99 -4.12 -9.67
CA SER A 53 -1.23 -4.55 -8.48
C SER A 53 0.00 -5.37 -8.85
N TYR A 54 -0.12 -6.30 -9.80
CA TYR A 54 1.01 -7.08 -10.33
C TYR A 54 2.09 -6.17 -10.94
N GLU A 55 1.69 -5.23 -11.79
CA GLU A 55 2.62 -4.30 -12.44
C GLU A 55 3.34 -3.40 -11.43
N HIS A 56 2.64 -2.92 -10.41
CA HIS A 56 3.24 -2.09 -9.35
C HIS A 56 4.28 -2.86 -8.54
N PHE A 57 3.96 -4.07 -8.07
CA PHE A 57 4.93 -4.88 -7.33
C PHE A 57 6.12 -5.31 -8.18
N LYS A 58 5.90 -5.61 -9.46
CA LYS A 58 6.98 -5.90 -10.40
C LYS A 58 7.91 -4.70 -10.58
N ALA A 59 7.36 -3.50 -10.77
CA ALA A 59 8.14 -2.28 -10.88
C ALA A 59 8.93 -2.00 -9.59
N PHE A 60 8.29 -2.14 -8.41
CA PHE A 60 8.97 -2.00 -7.12
C PHE A 60 10.18 -2.93 -7.00
N LEU A 61 10.00 -4.23 -7.27
CA LEU A 61 11.09 -5.20 -7.13
C LEU A 61 12.23 -4.98 -8.14
N ASN A 62 11.95 -4.41 -9.31
CA ASN A 62 12.97 -4.18 -10.35
C ASN A 62 13.68 -2.83 -10.21
N GLU A 63 12.98 -1.78 -9.77
CA GLU A 63 13.45 -0.40 -9.91
C GLU A 63 13.72 0.30 -8.57
N PHE A 64 13.16 -0.21 -7.46
CA PHE A 64 13.20 0.50 -6.17
C PHE A 64 14.61 0.76 -5.67
N THR A 65 15.53 -0.21 -5.75
CA THR A 65 16.92 -0.05 -5.26
C THR A 65 17.64 1.11 -5.94
N LEU A 66 17.43 1.27 -7.25
CA LEU A 66 18.05 2.34 -8.02
C LEU A 66 17.40 3.69 -7.70
N LEU A 67 16.08 3.72 -7.54
CA LEU A 67 15.34 4.92 -7.15
C LEU A 67 15.72 5.39 -5.73
N ASP A 68 15.81 4.46 -4.77
CA ASP A 68 16.15 4.75 -3.38
C ASP A 68 17.55 5.38 -3.24
N SER A 69 18.52 4.90 -4.03
CA SER A 69 19.88 5.46 -4.05
C SER A 69 19.96 6.94 -4.47
N ARG A 70 18.91 7.45 -5.12
CA ARG A 70 18.83 8.84 -5.62
C ARG A 70 18.06 9.77 -4.68
N ILE A 71 17.36 9.22 -3.69
CA ILE A 71 16.51 9.99 -2.80
C ILE A 71 17.31 10.36 -1.55
N LYS A 72 17.41 11.67 -1.29
CA LYS A 72 17.89 12.22 -0.01
C LYS A 72 16.73 12.93 0.66
N VAL A 73 16.26 12.38 1.77
CA VAL A 73 15.11 12.89 2.55
C VAL A 73 15.49 13.31 3.96
N ASP A 74 16.62 12.81 4.46
CA ASP A 74 17.22 13.18 5.72
C ASP A 74 18.57 13.88 5.44
N PHE A 75 18.96 14.84 6.30
CA PHE A 75 20.12 15.73 6.13
C PHE A 75 21.47 15.00 6.11
#